data_AF-W2KU96-F1
#
_entry.id   AF-W2KU96-F1
#
_cell.length_a   1.000
_cell.length_b   1.000
_cell.length_c   1.000
_cell.angle_alpha   90.00
_cell.angle_beta   90.00
_cell.angle_gamma   90.00
#
_symmetry.space_group_name_H-M   'P 1'
#
loop_
_entity.id
_entity.type
_entity.pdbx_description
1 polymer ?
#
loop_
_entity_poly.entity_id
_entity_poly.type
_entity_poly.pdbx_seq_one_letter_code
_entity_poly.pdbx_strand_id
1 'polypeptide(L)'
;MIDGTVKLYSGVYYDNPLLTININYPNQCYNIDCNFLANKVESARWGDLPTTGIDGKAYIVFYAESGCEGNRATITLPHNGGIRDFSPNKVQGVIKSFAVLSVTKLVDNGFSNICMWTGSNVVGGYVSQSDTLHMVNATVS
;
A
#
# COMPACT_ATOMS: atom_id res chain seq x y z
N MET A 1 11.41 8.42 -8.77
CA MET A 1 11.27 8.34 -7.30
C MET A 1 10.18 9.31 -6.88
N ILE A 2 9.41 8.97 -5.87
CA ILE A 2 8.35 9.81 -5.27
C ILE A 2 8.63 9.97 -3.78
N ASP A 3 7.90 10.85 -3.09
CA ASP A 3 7.89 10.94 -1.62
C ASP A 3 6.44 10.70 -1.14
N GLY A 4 5.94 9.52 -1.47
CA GLY A 4 4.53 9.19 -1.32
C GLY A 4 4.22 8.67 0.07
N THR A 5 3.08 9.04 0.64
CA THR A 5 2.65 8.53 1.95
C THR A 5 1.34 7.76 1.83
N VAL A 6 1.25 6.59 2.46
CA VAL A 6 0.03 5.78 2.62
C VAL A 6 -0.22 5.53 4.11
N LYS A 7 -1.40 5.85 4.61
CA LYS A 7 -1.83 5.67 6.00
C LYS A 7 -2.95 4.64 6.07
N LEU A 8 -2.78 3.63 6.91
CA LEU A 8 -3.73 2.55 7.13
C LEU A 8 -4.46 2.74 8.45
N TYR A 9 -5.73 2.36 8.49
CA TYR A 9 -6.63 2.59 9.62
C TYR A 9 -7.45 1.33 9.91
N SER A 10 -7.75 1.10 11.18
CA SER A 10 -8.57 -0.05 11.59
C SER A 10 -10.05 0.23 11.72
N GLY A 11 -10.48 1.46 11.52
CA GLY A 11 -11.88 1.83 11.36
C GLY A 11 -12.14 2.41 9.98
N VAL A 12 -13.40 2.35 9.58
CA VAL A 12 -13.94 3.20 8.50
C VAL A 12 -13.73 4.69 8.81
N TYR A 13 -13.83 5.54 7.79
CA TYR A 13 -13.68 7.00 7.89
C TYR A 13 -12.37 7.47 8.52
N TYR A 14 -11.31 6.68 8.39
CA TYR A 14 -9.96 6.99 8.89
C TYR A 14 -9.85 6.99 10.41
N ASP A 15 -10.71 6.21 11.09
CA ASP A 15 -10.64 6.02 12.53
C ASP A 15 -9.56 5.01 12.91
N ASN A 16 -8.96 5.19 14.09
CA ASN A 16 -7.95 4.28 14.67
C ASN A 16 -6.73 4.04 13.74
N PRO A 17 -5.78 4.99 13.69
CA PRO A 17 -4.58 4.87 12.88
C PRO A 17 -3.76 3.61 13.22
N LEU A 18 -3.38 2.85 12.20
CA LEU A 18 -2.55 1.65 12.32
C LEU A 18 -1.09 1.94 11.99
N LEU A 19 -0.83 2.43 10.77
CA LEU A 19 0.53 2.62 10.28
C LEU A 19 0.56 3.68 9.17
N THR A 20 1.59 4.52 9.20
CA THR A 20 1.97 5.41 8.09
C THR A 20 3.19 4.84 7.39
N ILE A 21 3.11 4.70 6.07
CA ILE A 21 4.13 4.10 5.21
C ILE A 21 4.55 5.16 4.20
N ASN A 22 5.82 5.51 4.20
CA ASN A 22 6.43 6.36 3.19
C ASN A 22 7.12 5.48 2.13
N ILE A 23 6.80 5.75 0.87
CA ILE A 23 7.20 4.94 -0.30
C ILE A 23 7.86 5.82 -1.35
N ASN A 24 8.88 5.26 -2.00
CA ASN A 24 9.70 6.01 -2.95
C ASN A 24 9.56 5.53 -4.39
N TYR A 25 9.01 4.33 -4.57
CA TYR A 25 8.99 3.65 -5.86
C TYR A 25 7.55 3.32 -6.30
N PRO A 26 7.03 3.97 -7.35
CA PRO A 26 5.84 3.48 -8.01
C PRO A 26 6.12 2.11 -8.64
N ASN A 27 5.06 1.38 -8.92
CA ASN A 27 5.06 0.05 -9.53
C ASN A 27 5.83 -1.02 -8.73
N GLN A 28 6.15 -0.74 -7.47
CA GLN A 28 6.61 -1.71 -6.49
C GLN A 28 5.42 -2.27 -5.70
N CYS A 29 5.49 -3.55 -5.36
CA CYS A 29 4.53 -4.15 -4.45
C CYS A 29 5.00 -4.05 -3.00
N TYR A 30 4.15 -3.51 -2.13
CA TYR A 30 4.41 -3.34 -0.71
C TYR A 30 3.58 -4.34 0.09
N ASN A 31 4.23 -5.41 0.57
CA ASN A 31 3.61 -6.41 1.44
C ASN A 31 3.47 -5.87 2.86
N ILE A 32 2.27 -5.97 3.40
CA ILE A 32 1.87 -5.48 4.74
C ILE A 32 1.23 -6.59 5.58
N ASP A 33 1.47 -7.87 5.26
CA ASP A 33 0.98 -9.04 6.01
C ASP A 33 1.72 -9.19 7.35
N CYS A 34 1.57 -8.17 8.20
CA CYS A 34 2.18 -8.09 9.53
C CYS A 34 1.14 -8.53 10.55
N ASN A 35 1.54 -9.30 11.57
CA ASN A 35 0.62 -9.80 12.61
C ASN A 35 -0.24 -8.69 13.26
N PHE A 36 0.27 -7.47 13.39
CA PHE A 36 -0.47 -6.36 14.00
C PHE A 36 -1.46 -5.68 13.05
N LEU A 37 -1.30 -5.81 11.72
CA LEU A 37 -2.23 -5.34 10.67
C LEU A 37 -3.22 -6.42 10.22
N ALA A 38 -2.90 -7.69 10.51
CA ALA A 38 -3.67 -8.84 10.10
C ALA A 38 -5.15 -8.68 10.44
N ASN A 39 -5.96 -8.70 9.40
CA ASN A 39 -7.41 -8.53 9.44
C ASN A 39 -7.96 -7.22 10.03
N LYS A 40 -7.16 -6.15 10.03
CA LYS A 40 -7.57 -4.87 10.63
C LYS A 40 -7.82 -3.74 9.64
N VAL A 41 -7.25 -3.77 8.44
CA VAL A 41 -7.31 -2.59 7.56
C VAL A 41 -8.73 -2.37 7.01
N GLU A 42 -9.34 -1.24 7.36
CA GLU A 42 -10.71 -0.88 6.99
C GLU A 42 -10.82 0.38 6.12
N SER A 43 -9.86 1.29 6.25
CA SER A 43 -9.77 2.49 5.41
C SER A 43 -8.32 2.93 5.21
N ALA A 44 -8.08 3.80 4.22
CA ALA A 44 -6.74 4.29 3.93
C ALA A 44 -6.73 5.74 3.44
N ARG A 45 -5.71 6.50 3.83
CA ARG A 45 -5.39 7.82 3.25
C ARG A 45 -4.05 7.80 2.55
N TRP A 46 -3.85 8.75 1.66
CA TRP A 46 -2.57 8.97 1.02
C TRP A 46 -2.32 10.44 0.70
N GLY A 47 -1.04 10.77 0.62
CA GLY A 47 -0.53 12.08 0.22
C GLY A 47 0.63 11.90 -0.75
N ASP A 48 0.83 12.89 -1.61
CA ASP A 48 2.02 13.00 -2.47
C ASP A 48 2.26 11.79 -3.38
N LEU A 49 1.19 11.03 -3.67
CA LEU A 49 1.20 9.98 -4.69
C LEU A 49 1.04 10.59 -6.08
N PRO A 50 1.63 9.98 -7.13
CA PRO A 50 1.37 10.35 -8.51
C PRO A 50 -0.13 10.40 -8.81
N THR A 51 -0.58 11.46 -9.46
CA THR A 51 -1.97 11.61 -9.91
C THR A 51 -2.14 11.41 -11.41
N THR A 52 -1.03 11.30 -12.14
CA THR A 52 -0.96 11.09 -13.58
C THR A 52 0.12 10.06 -13.92
N GLY A 53 0.09 9.55 -15.16
CA GLY A 53 0.94 8.46 -15.59
C GLY A 53 0.35 7.72 -16.79
N ILE A 54 0.08 6.43 -16.59
CA ILE A 54 -0.57 5.50 -17.53
C ILE A 54 -1.81 6.11 -18.17
N ASP A 55 -1.77 6.41 -19.47
CA ASP A 55 -2.89 7.00 -20.20
C ASP A 55 -3.47 8.26 -19.51
N GLY A 56 -2.61 9.05 -18.86
CA GLY A 56 -2.99 10.26 -18.11
C GLY A 56 -3.55 9.99 -16.69
N LYS A 57 -3.49 8.74 -16.20
CA LYS A 57 -4.01 8.32 -14.90
C LYS A 57 -2.96 7.62 -14.06
N ALA A 58 -3.18 7.60 -12.75
CA ALA A 58 -2.45 6.80 -11.79
C ALA A 58 -3.42 6.10 -10.85
N TYR A 59 -2.97 5.00 -10.25
CA TYR A 59 -3.82 4.15 -9.41
C TYR A 59 -3.10 3.78 -8.13
N ILE A 60 -3.86 3.62 -7.05
CA ILE A 60 -3.45 2.81 -5.90
C ILE A 60 -4.31 1.56 -5.88
N VAL A 61 -3.67 0.40 -5.70
CA VAL A 61 -4.33 -0.89 -5.69
C VAL A 61 -4.03 -1.59 -4.38
N PHE A 62 -5.07 -2.02 -3.68
CA PHE A 62 -4.98 -2.82 -2.46
C PHE A 62 -5.42 -4.25 -2.76
N TYR A 63 -4.64 -5.22 -2.28
CA TYR A 63 -4.78 -6.63 -2.62
C TYR A 63 -5.04 -7.45 -1.35
N ALA A 64 -5.93 -8.44 -1.47
CA ALA A 64 -6.26 -9.37 -0.40
C ALA A 64 -5.14 -10.39 -0.12
N GLU A 65 -4.18 -10.52 -1.04
CA GLU A 65 -3.05 -11.43 -0.93
C GLU A 65 -1.72 -10.67 -0.97
N SER A 66 -0.68 -11.29 -0.42
CA SER A 66 0.70 -10.80 -0.57
C SER A 66 1.15 -10.94 -2.02
N GLY A 67 2.16 -10.18 -2.43
CA GLY A 67 2.65 -10.20 -3.81
C GLY A 67 1.79 -9.42 -4.80
N CYS A 68 0.83 -8.62 -4.32
CA CYS A 68 -0.07 -7.84 -5.16
C CYS A 68 -0.93 -8.72 -6.07
N GLU A 69 -1.47 -9.79 -5.48
CA GLU A 69 -2.29 -10.81 -6.14
C GLU A 69 -3.71 -10.91 -5.54
N GLY A 70 -4.52 -11.81 -6.09
CA GLY A 70 -5.86 -12.09 -5.58
C GLY A 70 -6.88 -10.96 -5.79
N ASN A 71 -7.91 -10.96 -4.95
CA ASN A 71 -8.97 -9.94 -4.97
C ASN A 71 -8.39 -8.55 -4.67
N ARG A 72 -8.90 -7.52 -5.36
CA ARG A 72 -8.32 -6.18 -5.27
C ARG A 72 -9.34 -5.05 -5.29
N ALA A 73 -9.00 -3.96 -4.60
CA ALA A 73 -9.60 -2.66 -4.77
C ALA A 73 -8.67 -1.78 -5.61
N THR A 74 -9.14 -1.30 -6.77
CA THR A 74 -8.39 -0.37 -7.62
C THR A 74 -9.01 1.01 -7.53
N ILE A 75 -8.24 1.99 -7.06
CA ILE A 75 -8.68 3.37 -6.89
C ILE A 75 -7.87 4.26 -7.84
N THR A 76 -8.56 5.06 -8.66
CA THR A 76 -7.91 6.07 -9.51
C THR A 76 -7.51 7.27 -8.64
N LEU A 77 -6.22 7.62 -8.62
CA LEU A 77 -5.69 8.74 -7.84
C LEU A 77 -6.10 10.09 -8.46
N PRO A 78 -6.27 11.17 -7.65
CA PRO A 78 -5.98 11.25 -6.22
C PRO A 78 -7.12 10.74 -5.31
N HIS A 79 -8.35 10.57 -5.83
CA HIS A 79 -9.55 10.16 -5.08
C HIS A 79 -9.70 10.86 -3.72
N ASN A 80 -9.62 12.19 -3.69
CA ASN A 80 -9.71 13.00 -2.46
C ASN A 80 -8.72 12.57 -1.35
N GLY A 81 -7.60 11.94 -1.72
CA GLY A 81 -6.54 11.53 -0.79
C GLY A 81 -6.89 10.31 0.07
N GLY A 82 -7.89 9.49 -0.29
CA GLY A 82 -8.16 8.27 0.47
C GLY A 82 -9.47 7.55 0.16
N ILE A 83 -9.58 6.32 0.63
CA ILE A 83 -10.79 5.50 0.62
C ILE A 83 -11.30 5.32 2.06
N ARG A 84 -12.56 5.68 2.30
CA ARG A 84 -13.16 5.73 3.65
C ARG A 84 -13.65 4.38 4.15
N ASP A 85 -13.94 3.45 3.25
CA ASP A 85 -14.49 2.15 3.59
C ASP A 85 -14.16 1.16 2.48
N PHE A 86 -13.44 0.08 2.83
CA PHE A 86 -13.13 -1.02 1.91
C PHE A 86 -14.26 -2.05 1.77
N SER A 87 -15.34 -1.97 2.56
CA SER A 87 -16.46 -2.92 2.54
C SER A 87 -17.03 -3.17 1.14
N PRO A 88 -17.24 -2.14 0.29
CA PRO A 88 -17.82 -2.36 -1.04
C PRO A 88 -16.88 -3.08 -2.00
N ASN A 89 -15.58 -3.09 -1.70
CA ASN A 89 -14.53 -3.64 -2.56
C ASN A 89 -14.16 -5.09 -2.23
N LYS A 90 -14.79 -5.71 -1.20
CA LYS A 90 -14.52 -7.11 -0.78
C LYS A 90 -13.06 -7.40 -0.42
N VAL A 91 -12.30 -6.37 -0.02
CA VAL A 91 -10.92 -6.51 0.49
C VAL A 91 -10.79 -6.04 1.95
N GLN A 92 -11.86 -5.52 2.54
CA GLN A 92 -11.86 -5.05 3.93
C GLN A 92 -11.42 -6.16 4.89
N GLY A 93 -10.50 -5.83 5.81
CA GLY A 93 -10.04 -6.79 6.80
C GLY A 93 -9.32 -8.01 6.22
N VAL A 94 -8.89 -7.96 4.95
CA VAL A 94 -8.06 -9.02 4.34
C VAL A 94 -6.90 -8.44 3.53
N ILE A 95 -6.69 -7.12 3.51
CA ILE A 95 -5.60 -6.49 2.75
C ILE A 95 -4.25 -6.98 3.28
N LYS A 96 -3.43 -7.49 2.36
CA LYS A 96 -2.08 -8.00 2.63
C LYS A 96 -0.99 -7.32 1.83
N SER A 97 -1.33 -6.62 0.76
CA SER A 97 -0.36 -5.81 0.01
C SER A 97 -1.01 -4.65 -0.74
N PHE A 98 -0.20 -3.68 -1.17
CA PHE A 98 -0.65 -2.61 -2.05
C PHE A 98 0.44 -2.20 -3.05
N ALA A 99 0.03 -1.55 -4.14
CA ALA A 99 0.94 -0.95 -5.12
C ALA A 99 0.37 0.39 -5.62
N VAL A 100 1.27 1.31 -5.97
CA VAL A 100 0.93 2.57 -6.65
C VAL A 100 1.39 2.46 -8.10
N LEU A 101 0.44 2.41 -9.04
CA LEU A 101 0.70 2.20 -10.47
C LEU A 101 0.60 3.52 -11.22
N SER A 102 1.73 4.05 -11.68
CA SER A 102 1.78 5.28 -12.47
C SER A 102 2.71 5.21 -13.68
N VAL A 103 3.60 4.21 -13.76
CA VAL A 103 4.50 4.01 -14.90
C VAL A 103 3.91 3.00 -15.87
N THR A 104 3.54 1.82 -15.37
CA THR A 104 2.88 0.75 -16.13
C THR A 104 1.69 0.15 -15.35
N LYS A 105 0.87 -0.67 -15.98
CA LYS A 105 -0.26 -1.37 -15.32
C LYS A 105 0.20 -2.58 -14.48
N LEU A 106 1.50 -2.88 -14.46
CA LEU A 106 2.10 -4.04 -13.82
C LEU A 106 2.95 -3.65 -12.61
N VAL A 107 3.16 -4.60 -11.68
CA VAL A 107 4.26 -4.49 -10.70
C VAL A 107 5.54 -4.88 -11.42
N ASP A 108 6.41 -3.91 -11.68
CA ASP A 108 7.70 -4.11 -12.38
C ASP A 108 8.91 -3.61 -11.59
N ASN A 109 8.68 -3.11 -10.37
CA ASN A 109 9.72 -2.58 -9.48
C ASN A 109 9.90 -3.42 -8.21
N GLY A 110 9.70 -4.73 -8.36
CA GLY A 110 9.92 -5.74 -7.33
C GLY A 110 8.96 -5.65 -6.13
N PHE A 111 9.43 -6.20 -5.00
CA PHE A 111 8.64 -6.38 -3.79
C PHE A 111 9.40 -5.82 -2.57
N SER A 112 8.64 -5.21 -1.66
CA SER A 112 9.10 -4.77 -0.35
C SER A 112 8.25 -5.43 0.73
N ASN A 113 8.88 -5.87 1.82
CA ASN A 113 8.17 -6.36 3.00
C ASN A 113 8.21 -5.30 4.12
N ILE A 114 7.11 -4.57 4.28
CA ILE A 114 6.96 -3.47 5.26
C ILE A 114 7.13 -3.97 6.69
N CYS A 115 6.78 -5.23 6.96
CA CYS A 115 6.87 -5.80 8.31
C CYS A 115 8.32 -5.87 8.82
N MET A 116 9.30 -5.85 7.91
CA MET A 116 10.73 -5.85 8.23
C MET A 116 11.30 -4.44 8.43
N TRP A 117 10.51 -3.38 8.22
CA TRP A 117 10.96 -2.00 8.36
C TRP A 117 10.94 -1.58 9.83
N THR A 118 11.97 -0.84 10.27
CA THR A 118 12.05 -0.34 11.63
C THR A 118 10.86 0.56 11.95
N GLY A 119 10.15 0.27 13.05
CA GLY A 119 8.96 1.01 13.47
C GLY A 119 7.63 0.45 12.94
N SER A 120 7.66 -0.63 12.15
CA SER A 120 6.44 -1.25 11.61
C SER A 120 5.52 -1.76 12.72
N ASN A 121 6.04 -2.31 13.81
CA ASN A 121 5.29 -2.92 14.90
C ASN A 121 4.68 -1.93 15.93
N VAL A 122 4.65 -0.63 15.63
CA VAL A 122 4.09 0.40 16.51
C VAL A 122 2.74 0.84 15.97
N VAL A 123 1.68 0.76 16.79
CA VAL A 123 0.35 1.29 16.42
C VAL A 123 0.41 2.80 16.28
N GLY A 124 -0.09 3.32 15.16
CA GLY A 124 0.09 4.72 14.77
C GLY A 124 1.52 5.06 14.35
N GLY A 125 2.37 4.04 14.17
CA GLY A 125 3.77 4.19 13.81
C GLY A 125 3.98 4.75 12.41
N TYR A 126 5.23 5.09 12.14
CA TYR A 126 5.70 5.58 10.86
C TYR A 126 6.87 4.73 10.40
N VAL A 127 6.83 4.28 9.15
CA VAL A 127 7.93 3.59 8.50
C VAL A 127 8.22 4.26 7.16
N SER A 128 9.48 4.25 6.77
CA SER A 128 9.92 4.81 5.49
C SER A 128 10.86 3.83 4.82
N GLN A 129 10.82 3.86 3.49
CA GLN A 129 11.68 3.08 2.65
C GLN A 129 13.13 3.54 2.81
N SER A 130 13.99 2.69 3.36
CA SER A 130 15.43 2.92 3.37
C SER A 130 16.04 2.42 2.05
N ASP A 131 16.87 3.23 1.41
CA ASP A 131 17.62 2.86 0.19
C ASP A 131 18.56 1.65 0.41
N THR A 132 18.82 1.26 1.67
CA THR A 132 19.64 0.10 2.04
C THR A 132 18.87 -1.22 2.11
N LEU A 133 17.54 -1.20 2.12
CA LEU A 133 16.71 -2.41 2.10
C LEU A 133 16.57 -2.85 0.65
N HIS A 134 17.61 -3.53 0.16
CA HIS A 134 17.63 -4.12 -1.17
C HIS A 134 16.34 -4.88 -1.44
N MET A 135 15.69 -4.52 -2.56
CA MET A 135 14.56 -5.22 -3.15
C MET A 135 14.84 -6.72 -3.08
N VAL A 136 14.07 -7.43 -2.25
CA VAL A 136 14.19 -8.88 -2.19
C VAL A 136 13.60 -9.37 -3.50
N ASN A 137 14.46 -9.69 -4.46
CA ASN A 137 14.05 -10.36 -5.68
C ASN A 137 13.42 -11.68 -5.22
N ALA A 138 12.09 -11.76 -5.27
CA ALA A 138 11.39 -13.03 -5.18
C ALA A 138 11.80 -13.81 -6.43
N THR A 139 12.88 -14.58 -6.31
CA THR A 139 13.18 -15.66 -7.24
C THR A 139 12.02 -16.63 -7.16
N VAL A 140 11.21 -16.64 -8.22
CA VAL A 140 10.25 -17.68 -8.50
C VAL A 140 11.04 -18.99 -8.65
N SER A 141 10.81 -19.94 -7.75
CA SER A 141 11.24 -21.34 -7.89
C SER A 141 10.12 -22.14 -8.55
#